data_AF-A0A929VGS1-F1
#
_entry.id   AF-A0A929VGS1-F1
#
_cell.length_a   1.000
_cell.length_b   1.000
_cell.length_c   1.000
_cell.angle_alpha   90.00
_cell.angle_beta   90.00
_cell.angle_gamma   90.00
#
_symmetry.space_group_name_H-M   'P 1'
#
loop_
_entity.id
_entity.type
_entity.pdbx_description
1 polymer ?
#
loop_
_entity_poly.entity_id
_entity_poly.type
_entity_poly.pdbx_seq_one_letter_code
_entity_poly.pdbx_strand_id
1 'polypeptide(L)'
;MELVSNNNNYDDFINRLEEYASKPDNTVFADCDIEGMSNFHKDGKTSKVWWVERLDSVGEFLFSFDRKKIYNLFSDYPHNLTEDEIEIFDKENPYWADFFRYRKK
;
A
#
# COMPACT_ATOMS: atom_id res chain seq x y z
N MET A 1 46.10 -5.85 19.64
CA MET A 1 45.09 -6.83 19.17
C MET A 1 43.94 -6.00 18.65
N GLU A 2 43.96 -5.69 17.36
CA GLU A 2 42.90 -4.88 16.74
C GLU A 2 41.65 -5.75 16.58
N LEU A 3 40.57 -5.32 17.22
CA LEU A 3 39.24 -5.87 16.96
C LEU A 3 38.85 -5.45 15.55
N VAL A 4 38.98 -6.36 14.60
CA VAL A 4 38.45 -6.19 13.25
C VAL A 4 36.94 -6.07 13.39
N SER A 5 36.42 -4.86 13.19
CA SER A 5 35.01 -4.62 12.95
C SER A 5 34.60 -5.38 11.69
N ASN A 6 34.03 -6.58 11.88
CA ASN A 6 33.32 -7.28 10.82
C ASN A 6 31.99 -6.56 10.61
N ASN A 7 31.99 -5.54 9.75
CA ASN A 7 30.77 -4.99 9.17
C ASN A 7 30.20 -6.02 8.17
N ASN A 8 29.53 -7.05 8.70
CA ASN A 8 28.85 -8.04 7.89
C ASN A 8 27.48 -7.51 7.49
N ASN A 9 27.24 -7.36 6.19
CA ASN A 9 25.97 -6.95 5.57
C ASN A 9 24.75 -7.75 6.07
N TYR A 10 24.98 -8.97 6.57
CA TYR A 10 23.95 -9.80 7.20
C TYR A 10 23.45 -9.24 8.53
N ASP A 11 24.32 -8.69 9.37
CA ASP A 11 23.91 -8.13 10.66
C ASP A 11 23.03 -6.89 10.44
N ASP A 12 23.34 -6.07 9.42
CA ASP A 12 22.47 -4.96 9.00
C ASP A 12 21.09 -5.43 8.52
N PHE A 13 21.05 -6.47 7.68
CA PHE A 13 19.79 -7.04 7.20
C PHE A 13 18.93 -7.60 8.34
N ILE A 14 19.51 -8.36 9.27
CA ILE A 14 18.79 -8.94 10.41
C ILE A 14 18.30 -7.83 11.34
N ASN A 15 19.12 -6.83 11.65
CA ASN A 15 18.69 -5.70 12.48
C ASN A 15 17.52 -4.94 11.85
N ARG A 16 17.54 -4.73 10.53
CA ARG A 16 16.43 -4.10 9.81
C ARG A 16 15.17 -4.97 9.87
N LEU A 17 15.28 -6.28 9.65
CA LEU A 17 14.15 -7.19 9.76
C LEU A 17 13.56 -7.21 11.17
N GLU A 18 14.40 -7.25 12.21
CA GLU A 18 13.97 -7.18 13.60
C GLU A 18 13.26 -5.86 13.89
N GLU A 19 13.80 -4.73 13.43
CA GLU A 19 13.15 -3.43 13.53
C GLU A 19 11.78 -3.45 12.85
N TYR A 20 11.67 -3.95 11.61
CA TYR A 20 10.39 -4.06 10.89
C TYR A 20 9.40 -4.97 11.60
N ALA A 21 9.83 -6.15 12.06
CA ALA A 21 8.98 -7.13 12.74
C ALA A 21 8.52 -6.64 14.13
N SER A 22 9.29 -5.75 14.76
CA SER A 22 8.94 -5.17 16.06
C SER A 22 7.92 -4.03 15.98
N LYS A 23 7.66 -3.46 14.78
CA LYS A 23 6.70 -2.37 14.60
C LYS A 23 5.28 -2.88 14.88
N PRO A 24 4.47 -2.13 15.64
CA PRO A 24 3.10 -2.52 15.89
C PRO A 24 2.33 -2.57 14.57
N ASP A 25 1.63 -3.67 14.34
CA ASP A 25 0.69 -3.77 13.23
C ASP A 25 -0.51 -2.86 13.52
N ASN A 26 -0.58 -1.75 12.77
CA ASN A 26 -1.66 -0.77 12.87
C ASN A 26 -2.73 -0.99 11.80
N THR A 27 -2.70 -2.12 11.08
CA THR A 27 -3.64 -2.40 10.01
C THR A 27 -5.06 -2.37 10.53
N VAL A 28 -5.91 -1.58 9.87
CA VAL A 28 -7.33 -1.50 10.17
C VAL A 28 -8.07 -2.30 9.11
N PHE A 29 -8.89 -3.24 9.55
CA PHE A 29 -9.72 -4.06 8.67
C PHE A 29 -11.19 -3.59 8.68
N ALA A 30 -11.89 -3.85 7.59
CA ALA A 30 -13.34 -3.72 7.49
C ALA A 30 -13.88 -4.80 6.53
N ASP A 31 -15.08 -5.31 6.83
CA ASP A 31 -15.69 -6.36 6.02
C ASP A 31 -15.98 -5.88 4.58
N CYS A 32 -15.86 -6.82 3.64
CA CYS A 32 -16.23 -6.64 2.25
C CYS A 32 -17.31 -7.65 1.87
N ASP A 33 -18.52 -7.18 1.56
CA ASP A 33 -19.66 -8.04 1.23
C ASP A 33 -19.67 -8.53 -0.23
N ILE A 34 -18.59 -8.28 -0.98
CA ILE A 34 -18.46 -8.66 -2.39
C ILE A 34 -17.86 -10.06 -2.48
N GLU A 35 -18.60 -11.00 -3.06
CA GLU A 35 -18.12 -12.37 -3.25
C GLU A 35 -16.82 -12.41 -4.08
N GLY A 36 -15.86 -13.23 -3.62
CA GLY A 36 -14.54 -13.36 -4.26
C GLY A 36 -13.55 -12.25 -3.91
N MET A 37 -13.91 -11.31 -3.04
CA MET A 37 -12.98 -10.28 -2.53
C MET A 37 -12.50 -10.60 -1.11
N SER A 38 -11.30 -10.14 -0.78
CA SER A 38 -10.83 -10.07 0.60
C SER A 38 -11.54 -8.96 1.38
N ASN A 39 -11.34 -8.94 2.70
CA ASN A 39 -11.74 -7.79 3.51
C ASN A 39 -10.90 -6.55 3.16
N PHE A 40 -11.51 -5.37 3.28
CA PHE A 40 -10.80 -4.12 3.14
C PHE A 40 -9.76 -3.97 4.25
N HIS A 41 -8.61 -3.43 3.91
CA HIS A 41 -7.58 -3.09 4.89
C HIS A 41 -6.90 -1.75 4.56
N LYS A 42 -6.33 -1.10 5.56
CA LYS A 42 -5.53 0.12 5.40
C LYS A 42 -4.49 0.26 6.50
N ASP A 43 -3.44 1.04 6.21
CA ASP A 43 -2.36 1.30 7.17
C ASP A 43 -2.77 2.36 8.20
N GLY A 44 -3.36 1.95 9.32
CA GLY A 44 -3.75 2.86 10.39
C GLY A 44 -5.08 3.60 10.20
N LYS A 45 -5.54 4.23 11.28
CA LYS A 45 -6.87 4.88 11.35
C LYS A 45 -6.98 6.13 10.47
N THR A 46 -5.88 6.85 10.27
CA THR A 46 -5.84 8.13 9.56
C THR A 46 -5.81 7.99 8.05
N SER A 47 -5.37 6.84 7.54
CA SER A 47 -5.32 6.56 6.09
C SER A 47 -6.74 6.53 5.52
N LYS A 48 -6.89 7.03 4.30
CA LYS A 48 -8.17 7.12 3.60
C LYS A 48 -8.27 6.08 2.50
N VAL A 49 -7.15 5.62 1.95
CA VAL A 49 -7.10 4.57 0.93
C VAL A 49 -7.25 3.21 1.61
N TRP A 50 -8.30 2.47 1.22
CA TRP A 50 -8.50 1.06 1.55
C TRP A 50 -8.03 0.20 0.40
N TRP A 51 -7.29 -0.85 0.70
CA TRP A 51 -6.88 -1.89 -0.23
C TRP A 51 -7.81 -3.09 -0.11
N VAL A 52 -8.01 -3.77 -1.23
CA VAL A 52 -8.80 -5.00 -1.33
C VAL A 52 -8.17 -5.89 -2.39
N GLU A 53 -8.37 -7.19 -2.29
CA GLU A 53 -7.84 -8.15 -3.24
C GLU A 53 -8.97 -9.00 -3.80
N ARG A 54 -8.87 -9.32 -5.08
CA ARG A 54 -9.70 -10.34 -5.69
C ARG A 54 -9.01 -11.69 -5.51
N LEU A 55 -9.67 -12.64 -4.87
CA LEU A 55 -9.06 -13.91 -4.43
C LEU A 55 -8.81 -14.91 -5.56
N ASP A 56 -9.46 -14.74 -6.71
CA ASP A 56 -9.32 -15.59 -7.90
C ASP A 56 -8.47 -14.96 -9.02
N SER A 57 -7.80 -13.84 -8.74
CA SER A 57 -7.00 -13.10 -9.73
C SER A 57 -5.62 -12.75 -9.22
N VAL A 58 -4.68 -12.57 -10.15
CA VAL A 58 -3.28 -12.20 -9.87
C VAL A 58 -2.92 -10.96 -10.69
N GLY A 59 -2.24 -10.02 -10.05
CA GLY A 59 -1.71 -8.81 -10.71
C GLY A 59 -2.65 -7.60 -10.68
N GLU A 60 -3.84 -7.73 -10.11
CA GLU A 60 -4.70 -6.58 -9.80
C GLU A 60 -4.21 -5.85 -8.55
N PHE A 61 -4.20 -4.53 -8.59
CA PHE A 61 -3.99 -3.68 -7.42
C PHE A 61 -5.26 -2.87 -7.21
N LEU A 62 -6.11 -3.32 -6.30
CA LEU A 62 -7.44 -2.74 -6.10
C LEU A 62 -7.50 -1.87 -4.84
N PHE A 63 -8.15 -0.72 -4.94
CA PHE A 63 -8.31 0.20 -3.82
C PHE A 63 -9.65 0.93 -3.85
N SER A 64 -10.02 1.53 -2.73
CA SER A 64 -11.27 2.27 -2.54
C SER A 64 -11.10 3.39 -1.51
N PHE A 65 -11.85 4.48 -1.65
CA PHE A 65 -11.91 5.54 -0.64
C PHE A 65 -13.11 5.38 0.30
N ASP A 66 -14.19 4.74 -0.17
CA ASP A 66 -15.48 4.63 0.52
C ASP A 66 -15.91 3.19 0.83
N ARG A 67 -15.09 2.20 0.43
CA ARG A 67 -15.37 0.75 0.49
C ARG A 67 -16.59 0.31 -0.33
N LYS A 68 -16.99 1.12 -1.32
CA LYS A 68 -18.08 0.80 -2.25
C LYS A 68 -17.59 0.83 -3.69
N LYS A 69 -16.95 1.92 -4.10
CA LYS A 69 -16.34 2.04 -5.42
C LYS A 69 -14.92 1.47 -5.36
N ILE A 70 -14.67 0.41 -6.13
CA ILE A 70 -13.36 -0.21 -6.25
C ILE A 70 -12.72 0.28 -7.55
N TYR A 71 -11.50 0.77 -7.42
CA TYR A 71 -10.62 1.15 -8.51
C TYR A 71 -9.52 0.12 -8.68
N ASN A 72 -9.03 -0.05 -9.90
CA ASN A 72 -7.80 -0.74 -10.22
C ASN A 72 -6.70 0.29 -10.53
N LEU A 73 -5.60 0.24 -9.78
CA LEU A 73 -4.46 1.16 -9.89
C LEU A 73 -3.93 1.29 -11.32
N PHE A 74 -3.88 0.19 -12.08
CA PHE A 74 -3.25 0.21 -13.39
C PHE A 74 -4.18 0.78 -14.46
N SER A 75 -5.48 0.50 -14.41
CA SER A 75 -6.46 0.94 -15.41
C SER A 75 -7.12 2.26 -15.08
N ASP A 76 -7.37 2.56 -13.80
CA ASP A 76 -8.19 3.69 -13.38
C ASP A 76 -7.36 4.91 -12.96
N TYR A 77 -6.21 4.70 -12.32
CA TYR A 77 -5.42 5.81 -11.82
C TYR A 77 -4.54 6.43 -12.93
N PRO A 78 -4.54 7.77 -13.10
CA PRO A 78 -5.34 8.77 -12.37
C PRO A 78 -6.68 9.11 -13.05
N HIS A 79 -6.89 8.69 -14.30
CA HIS A 79 -7.90 9.25 -15.21
C HIS A 79 -9.37 9.05 -14.80
N ASN A 80 -9.67 8.02 -14.00
CA ASN A 80 -11.03 7.70 -13.56
C ASN A 80 -11.32 8.18 -12.12
N LEU A 81 -10.38 8.87 -11.49
CA LEU A 81 -10.52 9.47 -10.17
C LEU A 81 -10.87 10.96 -10.28
N THR A 82 -11.51 11.50 -9.25
CA THR A 82 -11.69 12.94 -9.09
C THR A 82 -10.38 13.62 -8.66
N GLU A 83 -10.30 14.95 -8.80
CA GLU A 83 -9.13 15.72 -8.33
C GLU A 83 -8.85 15.51 -6.83
N ASP A 84 -9.89 15.52 -5.99
CA ASP A 84 -9.80 15.27 -4.55
C ASP A 84 -9.29 13.85 -4.24
N GLU A 85 -9.77 12.84 -4.98
CA GLU A 85 -9.33 11.45 -4.84
C GLU A 85 -7.86 11.27 -5.26
N ILE A 86 -7.43 11.96 -6.33
CA ILE A 86 -6.03 11.98 -6.76
C ILE A 86 -5.15 12.61 -5.68
N GLU A 87 -5.53 13.75 -5.10
CA GLU A 87 -4.76 14.40 -4.05
C GLU A 87 -4.60 13.49 -2.82
N ILE A 88 -5.68 12.85 -2.38
CA ILE A 88 -5.65 11.90 -1.27
C ILE A 88 -4.73 10.72 -1.60
N PHE A 89 -4.90 10.12 -2.78
CA PHE A 89 -4.11 8.96 -3.18
C PHE A 89 -2.62 9.31 -3.28
N ASP A 90 -2.27 10.43 -3.90
CA ASP A 90 -0.89 10.90 -4.07
C ASP A 90 -0.18 11.10 -2.74
N LYS A 91 -0.89 11.70 -1.78
CA LYS A 91 -0.37 11.98 -0.44
C LYS A 91 -0.06 10.70 0.33
N GLU A 92 -0.93 9.69 0.23
CA GLU A 92 -0.78 8.42 0.94
C GLU A 92 0.12 7.43 0.19
N ASN A 93 0.24 7.55 -1.13
CA ASN A 93 0.97 6.63 -2.00
C ASN A 93 1.99 7.36 -2.90
N PRO A 94 2.99 8.05 -2.32
CA PRO A 94 3.92 8.89 -3.06
C PRO A 94 4.74 8.12 -4.10
N TYR A 95 5.05 6.85 -3.83
CA TYR A 95 5.73 5.99 -4.80
C TYR A 95 4.91 5.81 -6.09
N TRP A 96 3.63 5.47 -5.97
CA TRP A 96 2.76 5.27 -7.12
C TRP A 96 2.50 6.57 -7.87
N ALA A 97 2.37 7.69 -7.14
CA ALA A 97 2.23 9.01 -7.74
C ALA A 97 3.43 9.41 -8.60
N ASP A 98 4.66 9.16 -8.13
CA ASP A 98 5.87 9.42 -8.93
C ASP A 98 6.01 8.40 -10.08
N PHE A 99 5.77 7.12 -9.82
CA PHE A 99 5.85 6.06 -10.83
C PHE A 99 4.93 6.34 -12.04
N PHE A 100 3.71 6.82 -11.80
CA PHE A 100 2.73 7.13 -12.82
C PHE A 100 2.64 8.63 -13.17
N ARG A 101 3.61 9.46 -12.78
CA ARG A 101 3.57 10.91 -13.00
C ARG A 101 3.32 11.33 -14.45
N TYR A 102 3.73 10.50 -15.41
CA TYR A 102 3.55 10.76 -16.83
C TYR A 102 2.10 10.62 -17.32
N ARG A 103 1.21 9.99 -16.54
CA ARG A 103 -0.23 9.85 -16.85
C ARG A 103 -1.03 11.13 -16.57
N LYS A 104 -0.48 12.08 -15.79
CA LYS A 104 -1.17 13.32 -15.40
C LYS A 104 -0.95 14.48 -16.40
N LYS A 105 -0.66 14.15 -17.66
CA LYS A 105 -0.34 15.12 -18.71
C LYS A 105 -1.53 15.40 -19.61
#